data_AF-A0A9P5TJY1-F1
#
_entry.id   AF-A0A9P5TJY1-F1
#
_cell.length_a   1.000
_cell.length_b   1.000
_cell.length_c   1.000
_cell.angle_alpha   90.00
_cell.angle_beta   90.00
_cell.angle_gamma   90.00
#
_symmetry.space_group_name_H-M   'P 1'
#
loop_
_entity.id
_entity.type
_entity.pdbx_description
1 polymer ?
#
loop_
_entity_poly.entity_id
_entity_poly.type
_entity_poly.pdbx_seq_one_letter_code
_entity_poly.pdbx_strand_id
1 'polypeptide(L)'
;MDLKSENYNPAVDTLRHISQVSSSWRNLALNSSPLWGCVLNLTRLEGSKKWLDEVVKRSKKSWLYIKAVPKGEVRDIRYNRTDRIWDLDLKPALEFGPIEEPREWCSLFSRSSNLRSLKVDSMIWVSDLFPVLCPHLELLELSDDSRSAVHIQRKDSLLLPGPPISLPGLKKIKIKSHWPYTVDGVMMALQRIAPAASCLLYLHCRVGRFPGEMNFIADSMPLVIPKYLCCARETLASMESPFARIVITTSCVDFTFSSGRLLPEKVDDGIFRFALDGADHAQLLN
;
A
#
# COMPACT_ATOMS: atom_id res chain seq x y z
N MET A 1 14.61 3.07 -3.30
CA MET A 1 14.62 4.01 -4.44
C MET A 1 13.57 5.07 -4.16
N ASP A 2 13.94 6.36 -4.24
CA ASP A 2 12.97 7.46 -4.10
C ASP A 2 12.22 7.68 -5.43
N LEU A 3 10.93 7.93 -5.34
CA LEU A 3 10.04 8.07 -6.48
C LEU A 3 10.29 9.36 -7.25
N LYS A 4 10.64 10.44 -6.52
CA LYS A 4 10.92 11.74 -7.14
C LYS A 4 12.19 11.66 -7.97
N SER A 5 13.25 11.04 -7.44
CA SER A 5 14.50 10.86 -8.17
C SER A 5 14.34 9.98 -9.41
N GLU A 6 13.49 8.94 -9.36
CA GLU A 6 13.25 8.03 -10.49
C GLU A 6 12.69 8.72 -11.74
N ASN A 7 11.99 9.85 -11.60
CA ASN A 7 11.48 10.59 -12.75
C ASN A 7 12.60 11.36 -13.49
N TYR A 8 13.67 11.74 -12.78
CA TYR A 8 14.79 12.51 -13.34
C TYR A 8 15.97 11.62 -13.71
N ASN A 9 16.29 10.66 -12.83
CA ASN A 9 17.41 9.73 -12.96
C ASN A 9 16.93 8.30 -12.68
N PRO A 10 16.30 7.63 -13.67
CA PRO A 10 15.86 6.26 -13.50
C PRO A 10 17.02 5.35 -13.13
N ALA A 11 16.85 4.48 -12.12
CA ALA A 11 17.92 3.60 -11.67
C ALA A 11 18.38 2.64 -12.77
N VAL A 12 17.48 2.22 -13.66
CA VAL A 12 17.82 1.40 -14.84
C VAL A 12 18.75 2.12 -15.80
N ASP A 13 18.55 3.41 -16.00
CA ASP A 13 19.41 4.24 -16.85
C ASP A 13 20.75 4.46 -16.14
N THR A 14 20.74 4.77 -14.85
CA THR A 14 21.97 4.90 -14.04
C THR A 14 22.82 3.63 -14.09
N LEU A 15 22.21 2.45 -13.89
CA LEU A 15 22.90 1.16 -13.96
C LEU A 15 23.48 0.90 -15.35
N ARG A 16 22.74 1.28 -16.42
CA ARG A 16 23.23 1.20 -17.79
C ARG A 16 24.43 2.12 -18.02
N HIS A 17 24.38 3.37 -17.58
CA HIS A 17 25.48 4.33 -17.75
C HIS A 17 26.72 3.88 -16.98
N ILE A 18 26.56 3.42 -15.73
CA ILE A 18 27.67 2.87 -14.92
C ILE A 18 28.32 1.68 -15.63
N SER A 19 27.53 0.81 -16.27
CA SER A 19 28.07 -0.33 -17.04
C SER A 19 28.90 0.06 -18.27
N GLN A 20 28.98 1.36 -18.60
CA GLN A 20 29.75 1.89 -19.74
C GLN A 20 31.04 2.60 -19.31
N VAL A 21 31.26 2.87 -18.02
CA VAL A 21 32.42 3.64 -17.53
C VAL A 21 33.75 2.92 -17.77
N SER A 22 33.81 1.61 -17.51
CA SER A 22 34.99 0.77 -17.79
C SER A 22 34.58 -0.69 -17.97
N SER A 23 35.50 -1.54 -18.43
CA SER A 23 35.30 -2.99 -18.49
C SER A 23 35.01 -3.60 -17.11
N SER A 24 35.69 -3.14 -16.06
CA SER A 24 35.48 -3.60 -14.68
C SER A 24 34.05 -3.29 -14.20
N TRP A 25 33.60 -2.05 -14.39
CA TRP A 25 32.23 -1.62 -14.03
C TRP A 25 31.17 -2.36 -14.86
N ARG A 26 31.44 -2.58 -16.15
CA ARG A 26 30.58 -3.40 -17.01
C ARG A 26 30.42 -4.81 -16.47
N ASN A 27 31.54 -5.48 -16.16
CA ASN A 27 31.53 -6.83 -15.63
C ASN A 27 30.80 -6.92 -14.29
N LEU A 28 31.01 -5.95 -13.40
CA LEU A 28 30.30 -5.87 -12.14
C LEU A 28 28.79 -5.73 -12.34
N ALA A 29 28.36 -4.77 -13.17
CA ALA A 29 26.95 -4.54 -13.45
C ALA A 29 26.29 -5.75 -14.13
N LEU A 30 26.91 -6.32 -15.15
CA LEU A 30 26.36 -7.46 -15.90
C LEU A 30 26.28 -8.75 -15.09
N ASN A 31 27.22 -8.97 -14.16
CA ASN A 31 27.22 -10.15 -13.31
C ASN A 31 26.31 -10.03 -12.08
N SER A 32 25.86 -8.82 -11.74
CA SER A 32 24.99 -8.57 -10.58
C SER A 32 23.50 -8.62 -10.94
N SER A 33 22.97 -9.83 -11.09
CA SER A 33 21.54 -10.05 -11.36
C SER A 33 20.58 -9.39 -10.34
N PRO A 34 20.88 -9.34 -9.03
CA PRO A 34 20.04 -8.62 -8.07
C PRO A 34 19.89 -7.13 -8.39
N LEU A 35 20.94 -6.47 -8.88
CA LEU A 35 20.85 -5.05 -9.26
C LEU A 35 19.83 -4.85 -10.39
N TRP A 36 19.84 -5.71 -11.40
CA TRP A 36 18.85 -5.65 -12.50
C TRP A 36 17.43 -5.99 -12.04
N GLY A 37 17.27 -6.86 -11.05
CA GLY A 37 15.97 -7.16 -10.44
C GLY A 37 15.40 -6.00 -9.62
N CYS A 38 16.26 -5.19 -9.00
CA CYS A 38 15.84 -4.06 -8.19
C CYS A 38 15.44 -2.83 -9.01
N VAL A 39 16.01 -2.60 -10.20
CA VAL A 39 15.83 -1.35 -10.97
C VAL A 39 14.68 -1.40 -11.99
N LEU A 40 13.74 -2.33 -11.85
CA LEU A 40 12.73 -2.60 -12.87
C LEU A 40 11.60 -1.56 -12.82
N ASN A 41 11.71 -0.51 -13.64
CA ASN A 41 10.70 0.53 -13.80
C ASN A 41 9.95 0.35 -15.13
N LEU A 42 8.76 -0.24 -15.10
CA LEU A 42 7.98 -0.58 -16.28
C LEU A 42 7.61 0.63 -17.13
N THR A 43 7.26 1.76 -16.51
CA THR A 43 6.95 3.01 -17.22
C THR A 43 8.12 3.50 -18.04
N ARG A 44 9.34 3.38 -17.49
CA ARG A 44 10.53 3.79 -18.22
C ARG A 44 10.84 2.86 -19.40
N LEU A 45 10.47 1.58 -19.28
CA LEU A 45 10.77 0.53 -20.25
C LEU A 45 9.66 0.31 -21.30
N GLU A 46 8.49 0.88 -21.10
CA GLU A 46 7.30 0.73 -21.95
C GLU A 46 7.57 1.01 -23.43
N GLY A 47 8.37 2.04 -23.73
CA GLY A 47 8.75 2.39 -25.10
C GLY A 47 9.76 1.45 -25.78
N SER A 48 10.28 0.43 -25.07
CA SER A 48 11.29 -0.48 -25.63
C SER A 48 11.18 -1.90 -25.07
N LYS A 49 10.35 -2.72 -25.73
CA LYS A 49 10.22 -4.16 -25.40
C LYS A 49 11.55 -4.89 -25.38
N LYS A 50 12.45 -4.61 -26.34
CA LYS A 50 13.80 -5.21 -26.37
C LYS A 50 14.60 -4.89 -25.11
N TRP A 51 14.48 -3.66 -24.61
CA TRP A 51 15.20 -3.26 -23.41
C TRP A 51 14.58 -3.85 -22.15
N LEU A 52 13.26 -3.92 -22.07
CA LEU A 52 12.54 -4.65 -21.02
C LEU A 52 13.00 -6.12 -20.96
N ASP A 53 12.98 -6.83 -22.08
CA ASP A 53 13.40 -8.23 -22.16
C ASP A 53 14.86 -8.42 -21.72
N GLU A 54 15.73 -7.49 -22.08
CA GLU A 54 17.14 -7.52 -21.68
C GLU A 54 17.32 -7.30 -20.17
N VAL A 55 16.62 -6.34 -19.56
CA VAL A 55 16.63 -6.12 -18.11
C VAL A 55 16.12 -7.36 -17.37
N VAL A 56 15.02 -7.95 -17.84
CA VAL A 56 14.47 -9.20 -17.28
C VAL A 56 15.44 -10.35 -17.41
N LYS A 57 16.06 -10.51 -18.58
CA LYS A 57 17.07 -11.54 -18.81
C LYS A 57 18.25 -11.39 -17.85
N ARG A 58 18.75 -10.16 -17.64
CA ARG A 58 19.87 -9.88 -16.72
C ARG A 58 19.52 -10.12 -15.25
N SER A 59 18.25 -9.92 -14.88
CA SER A 59 17.77 -10.25 -13.53
C SER A 59 17.80 -11.77 -13.21
N LYS A 60 17.96 -12.63 -14.22
CA LYS A 60 18.03 -14.11 -14.09
C LYS A 60 16.94 -14.70 -13.20
N LYS A 61 17.28 -15.16 -11.99
CA LYS A 61 16.39 -15.74 -10.97
C LYS A 61 16.23 -14.82 -9.75
N SER A 62 16.82 -13.63 -9.77
CA SER A 62 16.72 -12.68 -8.65
C SER A 62 15.27 -12.22 -8.45
N TRP A 63 14.95 -11.77 -7.23
CA TRP A 63 13.69 -11.12 -6.92
C TRP A 63 13.51 -9.83 -7.74
N LEU A 64 12.27 -9.52 -8.07
CA LEU A 64 11.89 -8.34 -8.85
C LEU A 64 11.25 -7.29 -7.94
N TYR A 65 11.76 -6.08 -8.04
CA TYR A 65 11.22 -4.88 -7.43
C TYR A 65 10.68 -4.03 -8.57
N ILE A 66 9.37 -4.06 -8.74
CA ILE A 66 8.69 -3.52 -9.91
C ILE A 66 8.06 -2.19 -9.52
N LYS A 67 8.41 -1.15 -10.26
CA LYS A 67 7.71 0.13 -10.24
C LYS A 67 6.95 0.33 -11.55
N ALA A 68 5.69 0.72 -11.47
CA ALA A 68 4.87 0.99 -12.64
C ALA A 68 3.93 2.18 -12.43
N VAL A 69 3.97 3.11 -13.37
CA VAL A 69 3.04 4.20 -13.63
C VAL A 69 2.40 3.91 -14.99
N PRO A 70 1.40 3.01 -15.09
CA PRO A 70 0.77 2.71 -16.37
C PRO A 70 0.18 3.98 -16.98
N LYS A 71 0.41 4.17 -18.29
CA LYS A 71 -0.15 5.24 -19.09
C LYS A 71 -1.02 4.63 -20.20
N GLY A 72 -2.34 4.68 -20.03
CA GLY A 72 -3.30 4.10 -20.98
C GLY A 72 -3.44 2.58 -20.89
N GLU A 73 -4.04 1.98 -21.93
CA GLU A 73 -4.39 0.56 -21.98
C GLU A 73 -3.20 -0.30 -21.52
N VAL A 74 -3.41 -1.10 -20.47
CA VAL A 74 -2.42 -2.02 -19.89
C VAL A 74 -2.14 -3.13 -20.90
N ARG A 75 -1.40 -2.82 -21.95
CA ARG A 75 -1.04 -3.79 -22.98
C ARG A 75 0.00 -4.73 -22.42
N ASP A 76 -0.47 -5.90 -22.03
CA ASP A 76 0.34 -7.09 -21.77
C ASP A 76 1.55 -6.83 -20.87
N ILE A 77 1.27 -6.44 -19.62
CA ILE A 77 2.15 -6.87 -18.51
C ILE A 77 1.91 -8.37 -18.29
N ARG A 78 1.99 -9.18 -19.35
CA ARG A 78 2.16 -10.63 -19.30
C ARG A 78 3.60 -10.91 -18.90
N TYR A 79 4.00 -10.35 -17.76
CA TYR A 79 5.10 -10.89 -17.01
C TYR A 79 4.67 -12.25 -16.52
N ASN A 80 4.99 -13.28 -17.31
CA ASN A 80 4.74 -14.69 -16.98
C ASN A 80 5.54 -15.17 -15.76
N ARG A 81 6.15 -14.27 -14.99
CA ARG A 81 7.01 -14.54 -13.84
C ARG A 81 6.56 -13.78 -12.59
N THR A 82 5.27 -13.84 -12.30
CA THR A 82 4.67 -13.27 -11.07
C THR A 82 5.23 -13.90 -9.80
N ASP A 83 5.75 -15.12 -9.91
CA ASP A 83 6.43 -15.86 -8.84
C ASP A 83 7.68 -15.14 -8.32
N ARG A 84 8.32 -14.28 -9.12
CA ARG A 84 9.55 -13.55 -8.73
C ARG A 84 9.29 -12.14 -8.21
N ILE A 85 8.05 -11.66 -8.25
CA ILE A 85 7.73 -10.31 -7.78
C ILE A 85 7.78 -10.31 -6.26
N TRP A 86 8.61 -9.44 -5.70
CA TRP A 86 8.82 -9.30 -4.26
C TRP A 86 8.29 -7.96 -3.73
N ASP A 87 8.51 -6.89 -4.50
CA ASP A 87 8.02 -5.55 -4.23
C ASP A 87 7.33 -5.01 -5.48
N LEU A 88 6.13 -4.49 -5.32
CA LEU A 88 5.33 -3.91 -6.39
C LEU A 88 4.82 -2.53 -5.97
N ASP A 89 5.26 -1.49 -6.68
CA ASP A 89 4.86 -0.10 -6.50
C ASP A 89 4.11 0.39 -7.75
N LEU A 90 2.78 0.44 -7.64
CA LEU A 90 1.87 0.87 -8.70
C LEU A 90 1.40 2.29 -8.44
N LYS A 91 1.51 3.14 -9.45
CA LYS A 91 1.01 4.52 -9.44
C LYS A 91 0.29 4.80 -10.75
N PRO A 92 -0.85 4.16 -11.02
CA PRO A 92 -1.59 4.40 -12.25
C PRO A 92 -1.81 5.90 -12.47
N ALA A 93 -1.48 6.35 -13.67
CA ALA A 93 -1.70 7.73 -14.05
C ALA A 93 -3.21 7.99 -13.96
N LEU A 94 -3.59 9.00 -13.18
CA LEU A 94 -4.99 9.39 -12.95
C LEU A 94 -5.61 10.09 -14.17
N GLU A 95 -4.89 10.11 -15.29
CA GLU A 95 -5.24 10.79 -16.52
C GLU A 95 -6.23 9.91 -17.32
N PHE A 96 -7.52 10.04 -16.99
CA PHE A 96 -8.69 9.74 -17.84
C PHE A 96 -8.80 8.38 -18.58
N GLY A 97 -8.01 7.37 -18.22
CA GLY A 97 -8.10 6.02 -18.80
C GLY A 97 -9.41 5.29 -18.45
N PRO A 98 -9.91 4.40 -19.32
CA PRO A 98 -11.11 3.61 -19.06
C PRO A 98 -10.95 2.67 -17.85
N ILE A 99 -12.05 2.49 -17.13
CA ILE A 99 -12.21 1.86 -15.80
C ILE A 99 -11.86 0.35 -15.79
N GLU A 100 -11.57 -0.26 -16.93
CA GLU A 100 -11.35 -1.70 -17.06
C GLU A 100 -9.94 -2.13 -16.63
N GLU A 101 -8.96 -1.21 -16.68
CA GLU A 101 -7.54 -1.47 -16.36
C GLU A 101 -7.27 -1.99 -14.93
N PRO A 102 -7.93 -1.52 -13.84
CA PRO A 102 -7.76 -2.03 -12.48
C PRO A 102 -7.93 -3.54 -12.34
N ARG A 103 -8.86 -4.15 -13.11
CA ARG A 103 -9.15 -5.59 -12.99
C ARG A 103 -8.01 -6.44 -13.53
N GLU A 104 -7.31 -5.96 -14.55
CA GLU A 104 -6.15 -6.67 -15.10
C GLU A 104 -5.00 -6.68 -14.09
N TRP A 105 -4.78 -5.57 -13.37
CA TRP A 105 -3.84 -5.55 -12.26
C TRP A 105 -4.25 -6.50 -11.14
N CYS A 106 -5.55 -6.60 -10.85
CA CYS A 106 -6.07 -7.57 -9.88
C CYS A 106 -5.75 -9.02 -10.27
N SER A 107 -5.63 -9.32 -11.56
CA SER A 107 -5.22 -10.65 -12.04
C SER A 107 -3.77 -11.02 -11.70
N LEU A 108 -2.89 -10.03 -11.45
CA LEU A 108 -1.55 -10.30 -10.93
C LEU A 108 -1.59 -10.86 -9.51
N PHE A 109 -2.62 -10.49 -8.76
CA PHE A 109 -2.81 -10.86 -7.37
C PHE A 109 -3.66 -12.13 -7.17
N SER A 110 -4.36 -12.57 -8.21
CA SER A 110 -5.12 -13.83 -8.18
C SER A 110 -4.21 -15.07 -8.29
N ARG A 111 -2.94 -14.89 -8.66
CA ARG A 111 -1.93 -15.95 -8.68
C ARG A 111 -1.13 -15.93 -7.38
N SER A 112 -0.75 -17.12 -6.90
CA SER A 112 0.20 -17.21 -5.78
C SER A 112 1.50 -16.50 -6.16
N SER A 113 1.84 -15.48 -5.39
CA SER A 113 3.05 -14.69 -5.61
C SER A 113 3.90 -14.67 -4.34
N ASN A 114 5.21 -14.45 -4.52
CA ASN A 114 6.12 -14.19 -3.41
C ASN A 114 6.11 -12.71 -2.99
N LEU A 115 5.02 -12.00 -3.31
CA LEU A 115 4.87 -10.58 -3.06
C LEU A 115 4.88 -10.31 -1.55
N ARG A 116 5.83 -9.47 -1.14
CA ARG A 116 6.01 -9.05 0.26
C ARG A 116 5.64 -7.59 0.49
N SER A 117 5.74 -6.78 -0.54
CA SER A 117 5.46 -5.35 -0.46
C SER A 117 4.58 -4.94 -1.62
N LEU A 118 3.39 -4.44 -1.31
CA LEU A 118 2.44 -3.91 -2.27
C LEU A 118 2.16 -2.45 -1.93
N LYS A 119 2.47 -1.56 -2.86
CA LYS A 119 2.14 -0.13 -2.79
C LYS A 119 1.29 0.22 -4.00
N VAL A 120 0.13 0.80 -3.76
CA VAL A 120 -0.82 1.17 -4.80
C VAL A 120 -1.27 2.59 -4.55
N ASP A 121 -0.94 3.48 -5.46
CA ASP A 121 -1.32 4.89 -5.47
C ASP A 121 -2.40 5.08 -6.55
N SER A 122 -3.63 4.67 -6.24
CA SER A 122 -4.71 4.50 -7.22
C SER A 122 -6.10 4.65 -6.60
N MET A 123 -7.10 4.82 -7.48
CA MET A 123 -8.52 4.60 -7.16
C MET A 123 -8.92 3.13 -7.00
N ILE A 124 -7.97 2.18 -7.10
CA ILE A 124 -8.29 0.76 -6.91
C ILE A 124 -8.96 0.59 -5.55
N TRP A 125 -10.17 0.05 -5.57
CA TRP A 125 -10.92 -0.19 -4.35
C TRP A 125 -10.18 -1.21 -3.53
N VAL A 126 -10.10 -0.95 -2.23
CA VAL A 126 -9.49 -1.83 -1.26
C VAL A 126 -10.07 -3.25 -1.39
N SER A 127 -11.37 -3.37 -1.62
CA SER A 127 -12.07 -4.63 -1.85
C SER A 127 -11.60 -5.41 -3.09
N ASP A 128 -11.15 -4.74 -4.15
CA ASP A 128 -10.61 -5.37 -5.35
C ASP A 128 -9.19 -5.95 -5.11
N LEU A 129 -8.48 -5.44 -4.10
CA LEU A 129 -7.16 -5.92 -3.69
C LEU A 129 -7.20 -7.05 -2.66
N PHE A 130 -8.40 -7.45 -2.21
CA PHE A 130 -8.58 -8.49 -1.21
C PHE A 130 -9.09 -9.88 -1.65
N PRO A 131 -9.27 -10.21 -2.94
CA PRO A 131 -9.33 -11.62 -3.39
C PRO A 131 -7.93 -12.28 -3.48
N VAL A 132 -6.92 -11.72 -2.81
CA VAL A 132 -5.51 -11.88 -3.17
C VAL A 132 -4.80 -12.99 -2.39
N LEU A 133 -4.20 -13.93 -3.13
CA LEU A 133 -3.42 -15.06 -2.62
C LEU A 133 -1.95 -14.67 -2.39
N CYS A 134 -1.70 -13.69 -1.51
CA CYS A 134 -0.35 -13.28 -1.12
C CYS A 134 -0.07 -13.59 0.36
N PRO A 135 0.09 -14.87 0.75
CA PRO A 135 0.28 -15.25 2.15
C PRO A 135 1.59 -14.69 2.77
N HIS A 136 2.52 -14.26 1.92
CA HIS A 136 3.81 -13.69 2.31
C HIS A 136 3.83 -12.16 2.33
N LEU A 137 2.67 -11.49 2.14
CA LEU A 137 2.60 -10.05 2.14
C LEU A 137 2.97 -9.49 3.53
N GLU A 138 3.98 -8.63 3.58
CA GLU A 138 4.47 -7.99 4.80
C GLU A 138 4.06 -6.51 4.90
N LEU A 139 3.97 -5.83 3.76
CA LEU A 139 3.65 -4.42 3.65
C LEU A 139 2.52 -4.22 2.63
N LEU A 140 1.46 -3.54 3.05
CA LEU A 140 0.38 -3.06 2.19
C LEU A 140 0.26 -1.54 2.36
N GLU A 141 0.53 -0.78 1.31
CA GLU A 141 0.30 0.67 1.28
C GLU A 141 -0.68 1.03 0.16
N LEU A 142 -1.84 1.56 0.52
CA LEU A 142 -2.86 2.05 -0.40
C LEU A 142 -2.95 3.57 -0.23
N SER A 143 -2.82 4.31 -1.31
CA SER A 143 -3.09 5.74 -1.33
C SER A 143 -3.88 6.12 -2.57
N ASP A 144 -4.61 7.22 -2.50
CA ASP A 144 -5.15 7.92 -3.67
C ASP A 144 -4.70 9.38 -3.67
N ASP A 145 -4.93 10.11 -4.77
CA ASP A 145 -4.75 11.57 -4.83
C ASP A 145 -6.12 12.25 -4.86
N SER A 146 -6.30 13.24 -4.00
CA SER A 146 -7.42 14.19 -4.00
C SER A 146 -7.70 14.88 -5.34
N ARG A 147 -6.70 14.97 -6.22
CA ARG A 147 -6.79 15.62 -7.54
C ARG A 147 -7.35 14.72 -8.63
N SER A 148 -7.46 13.44 -8.37
CA SER A 148 -8.09 12.52 -9.29
C SER A 148 -9.56 12.93 -9.42
N ALA A 149 -10.04 13.38 -10.58
CA ALA A 149 -11.36 14.03 -10.66
C ALA A 149 -12.52 13.07 -10.97
N VAL A 150 -12.24 11.77 -11.18
CA VAL A 150 -13.22 10.85 -11.73
C VAL A 150 -14.00 10.14 -10.62
N HIS A 151 -15.21 10.62 -10.35
CA HIS A 151 -16.20 9.91 -9.54
C HIS A 151 -16.74 8.70 -10.30
N ILE A 152 -16.16 7.53 -10.05
CA ILE A 152 -16.76 6.27 -10.49
C ILE A 152 -17.64 5.78 -9.35
N GLN A 153 -18.92 6.11 -9.42
CA GLN A 153 -19.91 5.58 -8.51
C GLN A 153 -20.12 4.09 -8.84
N ARG A 154 -19.40 3.20 -8.14
CA ARG A 154 -19.59 1.75 -8.30
C ARG A 154 -20.92 1.37 -7.67
N LYS A 155 -21.94 1.16 -8.51
CA LYS A 155 -23.31 0.90 -8.07
C LYS A 155 -23.54 -0.51 -7.51
N ASP A 156 -22.65 -1.46 -7.82
CA ASP A 156 -22.98 -2.90 -7.72
C ASP A 156 -22.02 -3.74 -6.86
N SER A 157 -21.42 -3.20 -5.80
CA SER A 157 -20.58 -4.02 -4.93
C SER A 157 -20.83 -3.71 -3.47
N LEU A 158 -22.09 -3.87 -3.06
CA LEU A 158 -22.41 -4.20 -1.67
C LEU A 158 -21.72 -5.53 -1.37
N LEU A 159 -20.50 -5.45 -0.85
CA LEU A 159 -19.69 -6.61 -0.51
C LEU A 159 -20.46 -7.41 0.54
N LEU A 160 -21.03 -8.52 0.12
CA LEU A 160 -21.45 -9.55 1.05
C LEU A 160 -20.25 -9.90 1.95
N PRO A 161 -20.50 -10.23 3.23
CA PRO A 161 -19.44 -10.64 4.15
C PRO A 161 -18.69 -11.84 3.56
N GLY A 162 -17.53 -11.56 2.98
CA GLY A 162 -16.64 -12.58 2.41
C GLY A 162 -15.86 -13.30 3.50
N PRO A 163 -15.22 -14.43 3.19
CA PRO A 163 -14.43 -15.18 4.16
C PRO A 163 -13.30 -14.31 4.73
N PRO A 164 -12.85 -14.60 5.97
CA PRO A 164 -11.65 -14.01 6.55
C PRO A 164 -10.43 -14.22 5.66
N ILE A 165 -9.53 -13.24 5.63
CA ILE A 165 -8.32 -13.22 4.82
C ILE A 165 -7.13 -13.35 5.75
N SER A 166 -6.48 -14.51 5.74
CA SER A 166 -5.30 -14.75 6.58
C SER A 166 -4.05 -14.19 5.92
N LEU A 167 -3.40 -13.21 6.56
CA LEU A 167 -2.14 -12.61 6.12
C LEU A 167 -1.14 -12.64 7.28
N PRO A 168 -0.62 -13.84 7.62
CA PRO A 168 0.18 -14.03 8.83
C PRO A 168 1.54 -13.31 8.78
N GLY A 169 2.01 -12.93 7.58
CA GLY A 169 3.24 -12.15 7.40
C GLY A 169 3.04 -10.64 7.46
N LEU A 170 1.80 -10.14 7.50
CA LEU A 170 1.49 -8.72 7.30
C LEU A 170 1.86 -7.90 8.54
N LYS A 171 2.93 -7.11 8.42
CA LYS A 171 3.51 -6.29 9.48
C LYS A 171 3.02 -4.85 9.44
N LYS A 172 2.63 -4.33 8.28
CA LYS A 172 2.22 -2.94 8.13
C LYS A 172 1.15 -2.78 7.08
N ILE A 173 0.09 -2.08 7.46
CA ILE A 173 -0.98 -1.62 6.61
C ILE A 173 -0.99 -0.10 6.67
N LYS A 174 -0.93 0.57 5.52
CA LYS A 174 -1.08 2.02 5.42
C LYS A 174 -2.15 2.30 4.38
N ILE A 175 -3.24 2.94 4.76
CA ILE A 175 -4.34 3.31 3.87
C ILE A 175 -4.54 4.81 3.98
N LYS A 176 -4.40 5.52 2.87
CA LYS A 176 -4.63 6.96 2.77
C LYS A 176 -5.64 7.22 1.66
N SER A 177 -6.90 7.39 2.01
CA SER A 177 -7.95 7.72 1.07
C SER A 177 -8.50 9.14 1.26
N HIS A 178 -8.44 9.93 0.21
CA HIS A 178 -9.02 11.26 0.10
C HIS A 178 -10.45 11.23 -0.43
N TRP A 179 -10.93 10.05 -0.85
CA TRP A 179 -12.26 9.86 -1.38
C TRP A 179 -13.30 9.60 -0.29
N PRO A 180 -14.41 10.35 -0.27
CA PRO A 180 -15.43 10.27 0.78
C PRO A 180 -16.31 9.01 0.75
N TYR A 181 -16.04 8.03 -0.12
CA TYR A 181 -16.91 6.85 -0.31
C TYR A 181 -16.17 5.53 -0.15
N THR A 182 -14.96 5.57 0.39
CA THR A 182 -14.11 4.38 0.51
C THR A 182 -14.05 3.85 1.93
N VAL A 183 -14.49 4.63 2.91
CA VAL A 183 -14.33 4.30 4.33
C VAL A 183 -15.04 2.98 4.65
N ASP A 184 -16.24 2.78 4.13
CA ASP A 184 -17.01 1.55 4.33
C ASP A 184 -16.29 0.32 3.76
N GLY A 185 -15.84 0.41 2.51
CA GLY A 185 -15.05 -0.62 1.84
C GLY A 185 -13.74 -0.92 2.56
N VAL A 186 -13.06 0.11 3.04
CA VAL A 186 -11.83 0.00 3.82
C VAL A 186 -12.09 -0.70 5.15
N MET A 187 -13.12 -0.29 5.90
CA MET A 187 -13.46 -0.90 7.18
C MET A 187 -13.88 -2.37 7.03
N MET A 188 -14.71 -2.68 6.03
CA MET A 188 -15.09 -4.07 5.72
C MET A 188 -13.87 -4.93 5.38
N ALA A 189 -12.96 -4.40 4.54
CA ALA A 189 -11.73 -5.10 4.21
C ALA A 189 -10.85 -5.31 5.44
N LEU A 190 -10.62 -4.25 6.22
CA LEU A 190 -9.83 -4.30 7.44
C LEU A 190 -10.43 -5.28 8.45
N GLN A 191 -11.75 -5.40 8.56
CA GLN A 191 -12.44 -6.37 9.42
C GLN A 191 -12.14 -7.82 9.00
N ARG A 192 -12.06 -8.10 7.70
CA ARG A 192 -11.79 -9.45 7.16
C ARG A 192 -10.34 -9.90 7.29
N ILE A 193 -9.38 -8.97 7.30
CA ILE A 193 -7.95 -9.31 7.41
C ILE A 193 -7.64 -9.82 8.83
N ALA A 194 -6.97 -10.96 8.90
CA ALA A 194 -6.27 -11.45 10.08
C ALA A 194 -4.76 -11.20 9.89
N PRO A 195 -4.23 -10.10 10.44
CA PRO A 195 -2.83 -9.70 10.23
C PRO A 195 -1.89 -10.41 11.24
N ALA A 196 -0.58 -10.13 11.14
CA ALA A 196 0.40 -10.62 12.11
C ALA A 196 0.22 -10.00 13.52
N ALA A 197 0.75 -10.67 14.55
CA ALA A 197 0.69 -10.24 15.97
C ALA A 197 1.45 -8.94 16.29
N SER A 198 2.17 -8.38 15.31
CA SER A 198 2.94 -7.14 15.40
C SER A 198 2.51 -6.11 14.35
N CYS A 199 1.35 -6.30 13.73
CA CYS A 199 0.92 -5.49 12.60
C CYS A 199 0.55 -4.06 13.00
N LEU A 200 1.16 -3.09 12.32
CA LEU A 200 0.83 -1.68 12.46
C LEU A 200 -0.19 -1.25 11.40
N LEU A 201 -1.29 -0.63 11.84
CA LEU A 201 -2.26 0.02 10.99
C LEU A 201 -2.04 1.55 11.01
N TYR A 202 -1.93 2.12 9.82
CA TYR A 202 -2.01 3.56 9.57
C TYR A 202 -3.21 3.80 8.67
N LEU A 203 -4.23 4.47 9.17
CA LEU A 203 -5.46 4.71 8.43
C LEU A 203 -5.69 6.21 8.36
N HIS A 204 -5.92 6.74 7.17
CA HIS A 204 -6.37 8.11 6.97
C HIS A 204 -7.41 8.08 5.85
N CYS A 205 -8.68 8.16 6.20
CA CYS A 205 -9.77 8.15 5.23
C CYS A 205 -10.61 9.41 5.36
N ARG A 206 -10.99 10.00 4.24
CA ARG A 206 -11.98 11.07 4.20
C ARG A 206 -13.38 10.46 4.32
N VAL A 207 -14.21 11.03 5.18
CA VAL A 207 -15.60 10.62 5.36
C VAL A 207 -16.50 11.51 4.52
N GLY A 208 -17.43 10.89 3.80
CA GLY A 208 -18.45 11.59 3.05
C GLY A 208 -19.55 12.17 3.92
N ARG A 209 -20.40 12.99 3.30
CA ARG A 209 -21.58 13.55 3.95
C ARG A 209 -22.83 12.71 3.67
N PHE A 210 -22.66 11.43 3.37
CA PHE A 210 -23.77 10.57 3.00
C PHE A 210 -24.57 10.19 4.25
N PRO A 211 -25.91 10.33 4.22
CA PRO A 211 -26.74 9.86 5.30
C PRO A 211 -26.46 8.38 5.60
N GLY A 212 -26.08 8.06 6.84
CA GLY A 212 -25.80 6.70 7.28
C GLY A 212 -24.34 6.25 7.22
N GLU A 213 -23.44 6.96 6.53
CA GLU A 213 -22.01 6.58 6.48
C GLU A 213 -21.36 6.63 7.87
N MET A 214 -21.68 7.67 8.66
CA MET A 214 -21.22 7.78 10.05
C MET A 214 -21.76 6.65 10.94
N ASN A 215 -22.97 6.17 10.69
CA ASN A 215 -23.53 5.03 11.43
C ASN A 215 -22.74 3.77 11.11
N PHE A 216 -22.46 3.53 9.82
CA PHE A 216 -21.63 2.40 9.40
C PHE A 216 -20.23 2.44 10.01
N ILE A 217 -19.60 3.63 10.04
CA ILE A 217 -18.30 3.82 10.70
C ILE A 217 -18.41 3.52 12.19
N ALA A 218 -19.44 4.05 12.87
CA ALA A 218 -19.68 3.81 14.29
C ALA A 218 -19.88 2.31 14.59
N ASP A 219 -20.56 1.57 13.71
CA ASP A 219 -20.79 0.13 13.85
C ASP A 219 -19.52 -0.69 13.56
N SER A 220 -18.69 -0.25 12.61
CA SER A 220 -17.48 -0.97 12.19
C SER A 220 -16.26 -0.73 13.08
N MET A 221 -16.15 0.45 13.67
CA MET A 221 -14.98 0.85 14.47
C MET A 221 -14.71 -0.09 15.66
N PRO A 222 -15.72 -0.51 16.45
CA PRO A 222 -15.53 -1.48 17.54
C PRO A 222 -15.01 -2.85 17.06
N LEU A 223 -15.20 -3.18 15.78
CA LEU A 223 -14.76 -4.45 15.20
C LEU A 223 -13.34 -4.35 14.61
N VAL A 224 -12.95 -3.17 14.13
CA VAL A 224 -11.66 -2.94 13.48
C VAL A 224 -10.60 -2.48 14.48
N ILE A 225 -10.86 -1.41 15.23
CA ILE A 225 -9.83 -0.75 16.04
C ILE A 225 -9.25 -1.65 17.14
N PRO A 226 -10.04 -2.31 18.00
CA PRO A 226 -9.49 -3.17 19.06
C PRO A 226 -8.62 -4.29 18.50
N LYS A 227 -8.99 -4.83 17.33
CA LYS A 227 -8.21 -5.87 16.65
C LYS A 227 -6.80 -5.38 16.31
N TYR A 228 -6.68 -4.24 15.65
CA TYR A 228 -5.36 -3.71 15.25
C TYR A 228 -4.57 -3.13 16.43
N LEU A 229 -5.23 -2.62 17.48
CA LEU A 229 -4.55 -2.28 18.74
C LEU A 229 -3.95 -3.51 19.40
N CYS A 230 -4.67 -4.63 19.43
CA CYS A 230 -4.16 -5.90 19.95
C CYS A 230 -2.94 -6.38 19.14
N CYS A 231 -3.02 -6.32 17.81
CA CYS A 231 -1.89 -6.64 16.92
C CYS A 231 -0.71 -5.67 17.03
N ALA A 232 -0.90 -4.43 17.46
CA ALA A 232 0.21 -3.50 17.62
C ALA A 232 0.92 -3.65 18.98
N ARG A 233 0.36 -4.42 19.92
CA ARG A 233 0.80 -4.47 21.33
C ARG A 233 2.29 -4.73 21.50
N GLU A 234 2.84 -5.74 20.82
CA GLU A 234 4.26 -6.09 20.94
C GLU A 234 5.16 -4.98 20.39
N THR A 235 4.80 -4.43 19.21
CA THR A 235 5.54 -3.34 18.58
C THR A 235 5.51 -2.08 19.46
N LEU A 236 4.37 -1.76 20.05
CA LEU A 236 4.22 -0.61 20.96
C LEU A 236 5.00 -0.81 22.25
N ALA A 237 5.02 -2.02 22.83
CA ALA A 237 5.81 -2.30 24.03
C ALA A 237 7.33 -2.10 23.83
N SER A 238 7.81 -2.14 22.59
CA SER A 238 9.21 -1.87 22.25
C SER A 238 9.54 -0.37 22.04
N MET A 239 8.53 0.50 21.96
CA MET A 239 8.72 1.93 21.69
C MET A 239 8.95 2.72 22.98
N GLU A 240 9.77 3.76 22.90
CA GLU A 240 9.91 4.74 23.97
C GLU A 240 8.69 5.67 23.96
N SER A 241 7.80 5.54 24.95
CA SER A 241 6.53 6.28 25.06
C SER A 241 5.59 6.09 23.86
N PRO A 242 5.05 4.87 23.63
CA PRO A 242 4.09 4.63 22.56
C PRO A 242 2.78 5.36 22.84
N PHE A 243 2.22 6.00 21.82
CA PHE A 243 0.83 6.42 21.86
C PHE A 243 0.11 6.04 20.57
N ALA A 244 -1.16 5.65 20.70
CA ALA A 244 -2.05 5.45 19.56
C ALA A 244 -2.98 6.66 19.47
N ARG A 245 -3.02 7.28 18.30
CA ARG A 245 -3.87 8.44 18.02
C ARG A 245 -5.02 8.01 17.13
N ILE A 246 -6.23 8.24 17.61
CA ILE A 246 -7.47 8.06 16.85
C ILE A 246 -8.13 9.43 16.72
N VAL A 247 -8.38 9.86 15.49
CA VAL A 247 -9.08 11.10 15.20
C VAL A 247 -10.31 10.78 14.39
N ILE A 248 -11.48 11.17 14.88
CA ILE A 248 -12.74 10.98 14.17
C ILE A 248 -13.38 12.36 14.04
N THR A 249 -13.67 12.76 12.81
CA THR A 249 -14.33 14.02 12.50
C THR A 249 -15.47 13.72 11.53
N THR A 250 -16.32 14.71 11.31
CA THR A 250 -17.37 14.63 10.27
C THR A 250 -16.82 14.50 8.85
N SER A 251 -15.50 14.60 8.66
CA SER A 251 -14.84 14.59 7.35
C SER A 251 -13.68 13.62 7.25
N CYS A 252 -13.27 12.96 8.33
CA CYS A 252 -12.05 12.17 8.37
C CYS A 252 -12.03 11.18 9.54
N VAL A 253 -11.50 9.99 9.27
CA VAL A 253 -11.03 9.02 10.28
C VAL A 253 -9.53 8.85 10.11
N ASP A 254 -8.77 9.12 11.16
CA ASP A 254 -7.31 8.96 11.22
C ASP A 254 -6.94 8.01 12.37
N PHE A 255 -6.05 7.07 12.11
CA PHE A 255 -5.51 6.12 13.07
C PHE A 255 -4.02 5.96 12.84
N THR A 256 -3.21 6.33 13.82
CA THR A 256 -1.76 6.31 13.71
C THR A 256 -1.09 5.88 15.01
N PHE A 257 0.11 5.29 14.87
CA PHE A 257 1.02 4.97 15.97
C PHE A 257 2.30 5.80 15.82
N SER A 258 2.82 6.32 16.93
CA SER A 258 4.06 7.11 16.95
C SER A 258 4.79 6.97 18.28
N SER A 259 6.11 7.20 18.24
CA SER A 259 6.97 7.32 19.42
C SER A 259 7.31 8.80 19.66
N GLY A 260 7.14 9.26 20.90
CA GLY A 260 7.55 10.60 21.34
C GLY A 260 6.46 11.68 21.32
N ARG A 261 6.53 12.63 22.27
CA ARG A 261 5.49 13.65 22.56
C ARG A 261 5.36 14.79 21.55
N LEU A 262 5.89 14.67 20.34
CA LEU A 262 5.75 15.72 19.33
C LEU A 262 4.33 15.68 18.74
N LEU A 263 3.40 16.35 19.43
CA LEU A 263 2.10 16.71 18.86
C LEU A 263 2.34 17.53 17.58
N PRO A 264 1.73 17.17 16.44
CA PRO A 264 1.87 17.96 15.23
C PRO A 264 1.37 19.39 15.49
N GLU A 265 2.21 20.36 15.17
CA GLU A 265 1.90 21.79 15.30
C GLU A 265 0.71 22.15 14.40
N LYS A 266 -0.34 22.71 15.03
CA LYS A 266 -1.61 23.19 14.47
C LYS A 266 -2.60 22.11 14.02
N VAL A 267 -3.70 21.98 14.77
CA VAL A 267 -4.84 21.13 14.40
C VAL A 267 -6.15 21.84 14.77
N ASP A 268 -7.05 21.89 13.80
CA ASP A 268 -8.38 22.52 13.75
C ASP A 268 -9.29 22.18 14.96
N ASP A 269 -10.17 23.13 15.34
CA ASP A 269 -10.96 23.12 16.58
C ASP A 269 -12.19 22.18 16.57
N GLY A 270 -12.49 21.54 15.43
CA GLY A 270 -13.67 20.67 15.25
C GLY A 270 -13.43 19.17 15.41
N ILE A 271 -12.34 18.77 16.08
CA ILE A 271 -11.76 17.43 15.94
C ILE A 271 -11.93 16.61 17.23
N PHE A 272 -12.72 15.52 17.19
CA PHE A 272 -12.75 14.54 18.27
C PHE A 272 -11.48 13.69 18.21
N ARG A 273 -10.66 13.76 19.26
CA ARG A 273 -9.42 12.99 19.39
C ARG A 273 -9.55 12.05 20.57
N PHE A 274 -9.27 10.78 20.33
CA PHE A 274 -9.01 9.81 21.37
C PHE A 274 -7.53 9.42 21.28
N ALA A 275 -6.76 9.73 22.31
CA ALA A 275 -5.41 9.23 22.48
C ALA A 275 -5.46 8.12 23.52
N LEU A 276 -5.06 6.91 23.13
CA LEU A 276 -4.68 5.90 24.12
C LEU A 276 -3.25 6.21 24.50
N ASP A 277 -3.09 7.02 25.54
CA ASP A 277 -1.83 7.03 26.28
C ASP A 277 -1.68 5.67 26.94
N GLY A 278 -0.50 5.06 26.83
CA GLY A 278 -0.22 3.80 27.49
C GLY A 278 -0.60 3.91 28.96
N ALA A 279 -1.52 3.06 29.41
CA ALA A 279 -1.83 2.96 30.83
C ALA A 279 -0.54 2.54 31.54
N ASP A 280 0.09 3.49 32.21
CA ASP A 280 1.12 3.19 33.20
C ASP A 280 0.49 2.27 34.24
N HIS A 281 0.83 0.98 34.15
CA HIS A 281 0.69 0.05 35.25
C HIS A 281 1.74 0.42 36.31
N ALA A 282 1.46 1.47 37.07
CA ALA A 282 2.06 1.71 38.37
C ALA A 282 1.12 2.57 39.22
N GLN A 283 0.51 1.92 40.22
CA GLN A 283 -0.03 2.49 41.45
C GLN A 283 -1.41 3.17 41.37
N LEU A 284 -2.42 2.49 41.92
CA LEU A 284 -3.27 2.96 43.04
C LEU A 284 -4.26 1.85 43.40
N LEU A 285 -3.76 0.84 44.12
CA LEU A 285 -4.53 0.18 45.18
C LEU A 285 -4.11 0.88 46.47
N ASN A 286 -5.00 1.70 47.00
CA ASN A 286 -5.23 1.96 48.41
C ASN A 286 -6.69 2.37 48.55
#